data_AF-A0A6A4LM72-F1
#
_entry.id   AF-A0A6A4LM72-F1
#
_cell.length_a   1.000
_cell.length_b   1.000
_cell.length_c   1.000
_cell.angle_alpha   90.00
_cell.angle_beta   90.00
_cell.angle_gamma   90.00
#
_symmetry.space_group_name_H-M   'P 1'
#
loop_
_entity.id
_entity.type
_entity.pdbx_description
1 polymer ?
#
loop_
_entity_poly.entity_id
_entity_poly.type
_entity_poly.pdbx_seq_one_letter_code
_entity_poly.pdbx_strand_id
1 'polypeptide(L)'
;MVTSLVLACSFLSLMACVALGNVVLIGNNVTLSFEDIEANFAPALKGSGECGTLYVAHPLDACSPLSKIDSTVNATCSPFVLIVRGGCSFEDKVRKAQAAGFKAAIIYDNADGDLVASKG
;
A
#
# COMPACT_ATOMS: atom_id res chain seq x y z
N MET A 1 -23.83 13.71 35.35
CA MET A 1 -24.03 12.33 34.83
C MET A 1 -24.02 12.30 33.31
N VAL A 2 -24.82 13.13 32.63
CA VAL A 2 -24.90 13.18 31.15
C VAL A 2 -23.60 13.64 30.48
N THR A 3 -22.92 14.63 31.05
CA THR A 3 -21.65 15.19 30.52
C THR A 3 -20.48 14.19 30.58
N SER A 4 -20.38 13.42 31.66
CA SER A 4 -19.38 12.34 31.78
C SER A 4 -19.61 11.21 30.78
N LEU A 5 -20.88 10.92 30.45
CA LEU A 5 -21.24 9.90 29.47
C LEU A 5 -20.87 10.35 28.04
N VAL A 6 -21.10 11.63 27.72
CA VAL A 6 -20.71 12.22 26.43
C VAL A 6 -19.19 12.29 26.27
N LEU A 7 -18.46 12.65 27.33
CA LEU A 7 -16.99 12.64 27.32
C LEU A 7 -16.44 11.22 27.13
N ALA A 8 -17.02 10.23 27.82
CA ALA A 8 -16.63 8.83 27.67
C ALA A 8 -16.89 8.31 26.25
N CYS A 9 -18.04 8.64 25.64
CA CYS A 9 -18.33 8.29 24.24
C CYS A 9 -17.40 9.00 23.24
N SER A 10 -16.99 10.24 23.51
CA SER A 10 -16.03 11.00 22.69
C SER A 10 -14.62 10.39 22.75
N PHE A 11 -14.16 9.99 23.93
CA PHE A 11 -12.87 9.29 24.08
C PHE A 11 -12.90 7.88 23.48
N LEU A 12 -14.02 7.17 23.56
CA LEU A 12 -14.18 5.83 22.99
C LEU A 12 -14.23 5.83 21.46
N SER A 13 -14.75 6.91 20.86
CA SER A 13 -14.76 7.11 19.40
C SER A 13 -13.40 7.56 18.83
N LEU A 14 -12.54 8.18 19.65
CA LEU A 14 -11.18 8.54 19.25
C LEU A 14 -10.22 7.34 19.19
N MET A 15 -10.55 6.23 19.87
CA MET A 15 -9.79 4.98 19.87
C MET A 15 -10.21 4.00 18.75
N ALA A 16 -11.26 4.31 17.99
CA ALA A 16 -11.76 3.45 16.94
C ALA A 16 -11.25 3.92 15.57
N CYS A 17 -10.10 3.38 15.16
CA CYS A 17 -9.84 2.81 13.83
C CYS A 17 -8.33 2.73 13.62
N VAL A 18 -7.69 1.72 14.23
CA VAL A 18 -6.53 1.13 13.59
C VAL A 18 -7.06 0.35 12.39
N ALA A 19 -6.88 0.88 11.18
CA ALA A 19 -7.09 0.11 9.97
C ALA A 19 -5.90 -0.83 9.85
N LEU A 20 -6.16 -2.13 9.84
CA LEU A 20 -5.17 -3.13 9.48
C LEU A 20 -5.44 -3.47 8.01
N GLY A 21 -4.50 -3.14 7.14
CA GLY A 21 -4.46 -3.67 5.78
C GLY A 21 -3.99 -5.12 5.80
N ASN A 22 -4.46 -5.92 4.83
CA ASN A 22 -3.84 -7.18 4.45
C ASN A 22 -3.62 -7.16 2.95
N VAL A 23 -2.45 -7.58 2.49
CA VAL A 23 -2.19 -7.77 1.05
C VAL A 23 -2.70 -9.15 0.64
N VAL A 24 -3.75 -9.16 -0.19
CA VAL A 24 -4.35 -10.38 -0.74
C VAL A 24 -4.16 -10.42 -2.25
N LEU A 25 -3.57 -11.51 -2.73
CA LEU A 25 -3.29 -11.73 -4.15
C LEU A 25 -4.21 -12.84 -4.65
N ILE A 26 -5.04 -12.49 -5.65
CA ILE A 26 -6.06 -13.38 -6.23
C ILE A 26 -5.64 -13.70 -7.66
N GLY A 27 -5.40 -14.98 -7.95
CA GLY A 27 -5.02 -15.44 -9.29
C GLY A 27 -5.22 -16.94 -9.43
N ASN A 28 -5.62 -17.40 -10.63
CA ASN A 28 -5.74 -18.83 -10.98
C ASN A 28 -6.57 -19.66 -9.97
N ASN A 29 -7.70 -19.13 -9.48
CA ASN A 29 -8.55 -19.74 -8.44
C ASN A 29 -7.85 -19.94 -7.07
N VAL A 30 -6.76 -19.23 -6.82
CA VAL A 30 -6.05 -19.21 -5.54
C VAL A 30 -6.12 -17.81 -4.96
N THR A 31 -6.35 -17.74 -3.65
CA THR A 31 -6.29 -16.52 -2.85
C THR A 31 -5.21 -16.70 -1.81
N LEU A 32 -4.19 -15.84 -1.84
CA LEU A 32 -3.09 -15.85 -0.88
C LEU A 32 -3.07 -14.54 -0.11
N SER A 33 -2.84 -14.62 1.20
CA SER A 33 -2.59 -13.45 2.05
C SER A 33 -1.13 -13.41 2.44
N PHE A 34 -0.56 -12.21 2.50
CA PHE A 34 0.84 -11.98 2.87
C PHE A 34 0.91 -11.11 4.12
N GLU A 35 1.97 -11.29 4.91
CA GLU A 35 2.28 -10.32 5.96
C GLU A 35 2.74 -9.01 5.33
N ASP A 36 2.26 -7.89 5.87
CA ASP A 36 2.57 -6.56 5.38
C ASP A 36 2.65 -5.52 6.51
N ILE A 37 3.27 -4.38 6.17
CA ILE A 37 3.33 -3.20 7.04
C ILE A 37 2.98 -1.98 6.19
N GLU A 38 2.00 -1.20 6.64
CA GLU A 38 1.61 0.04 5.98
C GLU A 38 2.72 1.10 6.05
N ALA A 39 2.83 1.89 4.98
CA ALA A 39 3.78 3.00 4.94
C ALA A 39 3.30 4.17 5.81
N ASN A 40 4.09 4.57 6.81
CA ASN A 40 3.74 5.67 7.72
C ASN A 40 3.75 7.08 7.09
N PHE A 41 4.23 7.20 5.86
CA PHE A 41 4.27 8.44 5.08
C PHE A 41 3.20 8.48 3.98
N ALA A 42 2.34 7.46 3.91
CA ALA A 42 1.21 7.40 2.98
C ALA A 42 -0.12 7.50 3.75
N PRO A 43 -1.20 7.95 3.10
CA PRO A 43 -2.54 7.85 3.68
C PRO A 43 -2.88 6.40 4.01
N ALA A 44 -3.46 6.16 5.18
CA ALA A 44 -3.97 4.83 5.54
C ALA A 44 -5.04 4.37 4.55
N LEU A 45 -5.09 3.06 4.31
CA LEU A 45 -6.15 2.47 3.49
C LEU A 45 -7.51 2.62 4.20
N LYS A 46 -8.56 2.81 3.41
CA LYS A 46 -9.93 2.81 3.95
C LYS A 46 -10.26 1.40 4.45
N GLY A 47 -11.13 1.28 5.46
CA GLY A 47 -11.49 -0.01 6.06
C GLY A 47 -12.12 -1.05 5.10
N SER A 48 -12.52 -0.65 3.90
CA SER A 48 -12.95 -1.55 2.81
C SER A 48 -11.80 -2.20 2.04
N GLY A 49 -10.56 -1.75 2.25
CA GLY A 49 -9.43 -2.03 1.37
C GLY A 49 -9.53 -1.32 0.01
N GLU A 50 -8.49 -1.48 -0.81
CA GLU A 50 -8.43 -1.04 -2.22
C GLU A 50 -8.11 -2.26 -3.08
N CYS A 51 -8.91 -2.51 -4.11
CA CYS A 51 -8.68 -3.59 -5.08
C CYS A 51 -7.99 -3.03 -6.32
N GLY A 52 -7.00 -3.75 -6.84
CA GLY A 52 -6.21 -3.28 -7.97
C GLY A 52 -5.60 -4.40 -8.80
N THR A 53 -5.18 -4.04 -10.02
CA THR A 53 -4.38 -4.92 -10.88
C THR A 53 -2.92 -4.70 -10.56
N LEU A 54 -2.18 -5.77 -10.25
CA LEU A 54 -0.77 -5.71 -9.89
C LEU A 54 0.11 -5.79 -11.14
N TYR A 55 1.00 -4.80 -11.30
CA TYR A 55 2.01 -4.74 -12.36
C TYR A 55 3.41 -4.82 -11.77
N VAL A 56 4.31 -5.53 -12.44
CA VAL A 56 5.72 -5.55 -12.03
C VAL A 56 6.42 -4.28 -12.49
N ALA A 57 7.17 -3.63 -11.60
CA ALA A 57 7.88 -2.39 -11.90
C ALA A 57 8.96 -2.58 -12.98
N HIS A 58 9.12 -1.57 -13.84
CA HIS A 58 10.26 -1.46 -14.74
C HIS A 58 10.81 -0.02 -14.73
N PRO A 59 12.02 0.22 -14.20
CA PRO A 59 12.93 -0.76 -13.57
C PRO A 59 12.37 -1.35 -12.26
N LEU A 60 12.81 -2.56 -11.90
CA LEU A 60 12.28 -3.32 -10.75
C LEU A 60 12.41 -2.59 -9.41
N ASP A 61 13.47 -1.82 -9.24
CA ASP A 61 13.75 -1.07 -8.01
C ASP A 61 13.02 0.28 -7.95
N ALA A 62 12.36 0.71 -9.03
CA ALA A 62 11.75 2.02 -9.17
C ALA A 62 12.69 3.18 -8.76
N CYS A 63 14.01 3.03 -8.90
CA CYS A 63 14.94 4.10 -8.53
C CYS A 63 15.16 5.11 -9.66
N SER A 64 14.73 4.76 -10.87
CA SER A 64 14.58 5.67 -12.02
C SER A 64 13.10 5.79 -12.43
N PRO A 65 12.73 6.75 -13.31
CA PRO A 65 11.35 6.88 -13.76
C PRO A 65 10.77 5.56 -14.27
N LEU A 66 9.59 5.20 -13.76
CA LEU A 66 8.90 3.97 -14.15
C LEU A 66 8.24 4.12 -15.52
N SER A 67 8.12 2.99 -16.22
CA SER A 67 7.28 2.90 -17.42
C SER A 67 5.85 3.31 -17.07
N LYS A 68 5.29 4.23 -17.85
CA LYS A 68 3.90 4.67 -17.65
C LYS A 68 2.95 3.51 -17.90
N ILE A 69 1.86 3.47 -17.14
CA ILE A 69 0.77 2.52 -17.41
C ILE A 69 0.22 2.86 -18.79
N ASP A 70 0.22 1.87 -19.67
CA ASP A 70 -0.41 2.03 -20.98
C ASP A 70 -1.91 2.22 -20.75
N SER A 71 -2.41 3.39 -21.17
CA SER A 71 -3.81 3.78 -21.01
C SER A 71 -4.76 2.89 -21.83
N THR A 72 -4.23 2.03 -22.70
CA THR A 72 -4.99 1.04 -23.47
C THR A 72 -5.32 -0.23 -22.68
N VAL A 73 -4.67 -0.46 -21.54
CA VAL A 73 -5.13 -1.51 -20.62
C VAL A 73 -6.42 -1.00 -20.00
N ASN A 74 -7.55 -1.54 -20.49
CA ASN A 74 -8.88 -1.36 -19.93
C ASN A 74 -8.97 -1.98 -18.52
N ALA A 75 -8.10 -1.54 -17.61
CA ALA A 75 -8.15 -1.93 -16.23
C ALA A 75 -9.32 -1.18 -15.60
N THR A 76 -10.43 -1.87 -15.44
CA THR A 76 -11.54 -1.43 -14.58
C THR A 76 -11.10 -1.26 -13.13
N CYS A 77 -9.91 -1.74 -12.76
CA CYS A 77 -9.34 -1.72 -11.42
C CYS A 77 -8.15 -0.75 -11.30
N SER A 78 -7.94 -0.22 -10.10
CA SER A 78 -6.81 0.65 -9.77
C SER A 78 -5.47 -0.02 -10.10
N PRO A 79 -4.55 0.62 -10.85
CA PRO A 79 -3.25 0.04 -11.17
C PRO A 79 -2.32 0.10 -9.95
N PHE A 80 -1.83 -1.05 -9.51
CA PHE A 80 -0.85 -1.19 -8.43
C PHE A 80 0.51 -1.61 -9.00
N VAL A 81 1.60 -1.17 -8.40
CA VAL A 81 2.95 -1.57 -8.81
C VAL A 81 3.66 -2.39 -7.74
N LEU A 82 4.33 -3.47 -8.15
CA LEU A 82 5.19 -4.30 -7.33
C LEU A 82 6.66 -3.90 -7.55
N ILE A 83 7.35 -3.48 -6.48
CA ILE A 83 8.70 -2.90 -6.50
C ILE A 83 9.61 -3.70 -5.57
N VAL A 84 10.84 -4.00 -5.98
CA VAL A 84 11.82 -4.68 -5.11
C VAL A 84 12.47 -3.71 -4.12
N ARG A 85 12.74 -4.16 -2.89
CA ARG A 85 13.54 -3.43 -1.90
C ARG A 85 14.98 -3.18 -2.41
N GLY A 86 15.56 -2.05 -2.00
CA GLY A 86 16.96 -1.68 -2.28
C GLY A 86 17.13 -0.51 -3.27
N GLY A 87 18.37 -0.08 -3.51
CA GLY A 87 18.73 0.98 -4.47
C GLY A 87 18.47 2.42 -4.01
N CYS A 88 17.27 2.72 -3.51
CA CYS A 88 16.84 4.04 -3.06
C CYS A 88 15.78 3.94 -1.92
N SER A 89 15.39 5.08 -1.34
CA SER A 89 14.45 5.10 -0.21
C SER A 89 13.04 4.61 -0.59
N PHE A 90 12.26 4.18 0.40
CA PHE A 90 10.86 3.80 0.18
C PHE A 90 10.02 4.97 -0.34
N GLU A 91 10.28 6.17 0.16
CA GLU A 91 9.60 7.38 -0.32
C GLU A 91 9.91 7.66 -1.80
N ASP A 92 11.17 7.54 -2.22
CA ASP A 92 11.56 7.74 -3.62
C ASP A 92 10.85 6.77 -4.57
N LYS A 93 10.70 5.51 -4.15
CA LYS A 93 9.97 4.49 -4.90
C LYS A 93 8.49 4.86 -5.05
N VAL A 94 7.84 5.25 -3.95
CA VAL A 94 6.42 5.62 -3.94
C VAL A 94 6.17 6.88 -4.77
N ARG A 95 7.04 7.91 -4.67
CA ARG A 95 6.95 9.12 -5.50
C ARG A 95 7.06 8.82 -6.99
N LYS A 96 7.95 7.90 -7.39
CA LYS A 96 8.09 7.49 -8.80
C LYS A 96 6.91 6.65 -9.29
N ALA A 97 6.34 5.80 -8.44
CA ALA A 97 5.09 5.09 -8.72
C ALA A 97 3.92 6.06 -8.96
N GLN A 98 3.76 7.06 -8.09
CA GLN A 98 2.76 8.12 -8.25
C GLN A 98 2.96 8.90 -9.56
N ALA A 99 4.21 9.29 -9.86
CA ALA A 99 4.53 10.01 -11.10
C ALA A 99 4.24 9.20 -12.37
N ALA A 100 4.31 7.88 -12.30
CA ALA A 100 3.98 6.97 -13.40
C ALA A 100 2.49 6.61 -13.50
N GLY A 101 1.66 7.10 -12.57
CA GLY A 101 0.20 6.96 -12.59
C GLY A 101 -0.36 5.78 -11.79
N PHE A 102 0.47 5.06 -11.03
CA PHE A 102 0.01 3.99 -10.15
C PHE A 102 -0.76 4.55 -8.94
N LYS A 103 -1.76 3.79 -8.48
CA LYS A 103 -2.62 4.15 -7.34
C LYS A 103 -2.13 3.60 -6.02
N ALA A 104 -1.39 2.50 -6.05
CA ALA A 104 -0.70 1.94 -4.89
C ALA A 104 0.65 1.33 -5.31
N ALA A 105 1.57 1.26 -4.35
CA ALA A 105 2.87 0.61 -4.51
C ALA A 105 3.04 -0.43 -3.41
N ILE A 106 3.40 -1.65 -3.80
CA ILE A 106 3.74 -2.75 -2.89
C ILE A 106 5.25 -2.95 -3.03
N ILE A 107 5.99 -2.75 -1.94
CA ILE A 107 7.43 -2.92 -1.92
C ILE A 107 7.71 -4.25 -1.22
N TYR A 108 8.20 -5.23 -1.96
CA TYR A 108 8.49 -6.55 -1.39
C TYR A 108 9.96 -6.64 -0.99
N ASP A 109 10.21 -7.34 0.11
CA ASP A 109 11.55 -7.68 0.54
C ASP A 109 12.14 -8.81 -0.31
N ASN A 110 13.43 -8.75 -0.58
CA ASN A 110 14.19 -9.76 -1.32
C ASN A 110 15.28 -10.43 -0.48
N ALA A 111 15.28 -10.19 0.83
CA ALA A 111 16.16 -10.83 1.80
C ALA A 111 15.35 -11.54 2.89
N ASP A 112 15.93 -12.58 3.48
CA ASP A 112 15.37 -13.22 4.67
C ASP A 112 15.46 -12.28 5.86
N GLY A 113 14.33 -12.00 6.52
CA GLY A 113 14.27 -11.14 7.69
C GLY A 113 12.86 -10.61 7.98
N ASP A 114 12.74 -9.89 9.09
CA ASP A 114 11.49 -9.26 9.48
C ASP A 114 11.13 -8.09 8.56
N LEU A 115 9.83 -7.87 8.38
CA LEU A 115 9.32 -6.70 7.67
C LEU A 115 9.74 -5.43 8.42
N VAL A 116 10.27 -4.47 7.66
CA VAL A 116 10.74 -3.21 8.20
C VAL A 116 9.72 -2.12 7.91
N ALA A 117 9.23 -1.47 8.97
CA ALA A 117 8.40 -0.28 8.82
C ALA A 117 9.18 0.80 8.05
N SER A 118 8.60 1.25 6.95
CA SER A 118 9.21 2.27 6.13
C SER A 118 9.27 3.58 6.91
N LYS A 119 10.46 4.13 7.17
CA LYS A 119 10.63 5.54 7.53
C LYS A 119 11.05 6.28 6.26
N GLY A 120 10.56 7.51 6.09
CA GLY A 120 10.97 8.41 5.01
C GLY A 120 12.48 8.56 4.94
#